data_AF-A0A1G5AU26-F1
#
_entry.id   AF-A0A1G5AU26-F1
#
_cell.length_a   1.000
_cell.length_b   1.000
_cell.length_c   1.000
_cell.angle_alpha   90.00
_cell.angle_beta   90.00
_cell.angle_gamma   90.00
#
_symmetry.space_group_name_H-M   'P 1'
#
loop_
_entity.id
_entity.type
_entity.pdbx_description
1 polymer ?
#
loop_
_entity_poly.entity_id
_entity_poly.type
_entity_poly.pdbx_seq_one_letter_code
_entity_poly.pdbx_strand_id
1 'polypeptide(L)' 'MEPLYKASHFEKAIQNKWHVIVYQQEEVLDEGGIIERQTLKTVVIGGNHFIKENCQFFARSS' A
#
# COMPACT_ATOMS: atom_id res chain seq x y z
N MET A 1 -10.24 -7.83 1.23
CA MET A 1 -9.05 -6.99 1.02
C MET A 1 -8.87 -6.78 -0.48
N GLU A 2 -8.61 -5.55 -0.92
CA GLU A 2 -8.45 -5.18 -2.33
C GLU A 2 -6.95 -5.02 -2.68
N PRO A 3 -6.41 -5.73 -3.69
CA PRO A 3 -5.00 -5.62 -4.05
C PRO A 3 -4.70 -4.30 -4.77
N LEU A 4 -3.63 -3.61 -4.36
CA LEU A 4 -3.16 -2.38 -4.99
C LEU A 4 -1.94 -2.66 -5.87
N TYR A 5 -2.12 -2.58 -7.19
CA TYR A 5 -1.06 -2.88 -8.18
C TYR A 5 -0.99 -1.87 -9.34
N LYS A 6 -2.00 -1.00 -9.48
CA LYS A 6 -2.04 0.11 -10.45
C LYS A 6 -2.07 1.44 -9.72
N ALA A 7 -1.55 2.49 -10.35
CA ALA A 7 -1.55 3.85 -9.77
C ALA A 7 -2.94 4.28 -9.28
N SER A 8 -3.99 4.02 -10.08
CA SER A 8 -5.38 4.34 -9.72
C SER A 8 -5.88 3.61 -8.47
N HIS A 9 -5.38 2.41 -8.17
CA HIS A 9 -5.76 1.69 -6.95
C HIS A 9 -5.19 2.39 -5.72
N PHE A 10 -3.91 2.80 -5.79
CA PHE A 10 -3.27 3.56 -4.72
C PHE A 10 -3.92 4.93 -4.55
N GLU A 11 -4.25 5.63 -5.64
CA GLU A 11 -4.97 6.92 -5.59
C GLU A 11 -6.33 6.77 -4.90
N LYS A 12 -7.10 5.75 -5.25
CA LYS A 12 -8.38 5.44 -4.61
C LYS A 12 -8.20 5.12 -3.11
N ALA A 13 -7.18 4.35 -2.75
CA ALA A 13 -6.87 4.03 -1.36
C ALA A 13 -6.46 5.27 -0.54
N ILE A 14 -5.69 6.18 -1.13
CA ILE A 14 -5.31 7.47 -0.52
C ILE A 14 -6.56 8.33 -0.30
N GLN A 15 -7.39 8.52 -1.34
CA GLN A 15 -8.59 9.35 -1.28
C GLN A 15 -9.58 8.87 -0.21
N ASN A 16 -9.80 7.55 -0.15
CA ASN A 16 -10.73 6.95 0.80
C ASN A 16 -10.11 6.66 2.17
N LYS A 17 -8.82 6.98 2.37
CA LYS A 17 -8.07 6.68 3.58
C LYS A 17 -8.22 5.21 4.00
N TRP A 18 -8.02 4.30 3.06
CA TRP A 18 -8.04 2.87 3.35
C TRP A 18 -6.78 2.45 4.10
N HIS A 19 -6.95 1.55 5.07
CA HIS A 19 -5.84 0.92 5.76
C HIS A 19 -5.18 -0.11 4.82
N VAL A 20 -3.89 0.02 4.56
CA VAL A 20 -3.13 -0.86 3.66
C VAL A 20 -2.09 -1.64 4.44
N ILE A 21 -2.12 -2.97 4.30
CA ILE A 21 -1.12 -3.89 4.84
C ILE A 21 -0.08 -4.18 3.76
N VAL A 22 1.18 -4.27 4.17
CA VAL A 22 2.30 -4.56 3.27
C VAL A 22 2.79 -5.99 3.49
N TYR A 23 2.90 -6.73 2.41
CA TYR A 23 3.42 -8.09 2.39
C TYR A 23 4.70 -8.17 1.58
N GLN A 24 5.57 -9.11 1.92
CA GLN A 24 6.75 -9.49 1.14
C GLN A 24 6.86 -11.02 1.17
N GLN A 25 7.00 -11.64 0.00
CA GLN A 25 7.09 -13.10 -0.12
C GLN A 25 5.94 -13.83 0.61
N GLU A 26 4.71 -13.34 0.46
CA GLU A 26 3.48 -13.89 1.08
C GLU A 26 3.39 -13.74 2.60
N GLU A 27 4.40 -13.18 3.26
CA GLU A 27 4.38 -12.86 4.68
C GLU A 27 4.04 -11.39 4.93
N VAL A 28 3.44 -11.08 6.08
CA VAL A 28 3.20 -9.69 6.49
C VAL A 28 4.56 -9.06 6.80
N LEU A 29 4.94 -8.06 6.02
CA LEU A 29 6.13 -7.27 6.27
C LEU A 29 5.84 -6.15 7.29
N ASP A 30 4.68 -5.50 7.13
CA ASP A 30 4.25 -4.37 7.97
C ASP A 30 2.72 -4.33 8.00
N GLU A 31 2.13 -4.13 9.19
CA GLU A 31 0.68 -3.92 9.37
C GLU A 31 0.20 -2.64 8.67
N GLY A 32 1.13 -1.77 8.29
CA GLY A 32 0.95 -0.61 7.43
C GLY A 32 0.02 0.44 8.02
N GLY A 33 -0.88 0.97 7.20
CA GLY A 33 -1.70 2.12 7.56
C GLY A 33 -2.21 2.88 6.34
N ILE A 34 -2.49 4.18 6.53
CA ILE A 34 -2.95 5.05 5.44
C ILE A 34 -1.77 5.43 4.55
N ILE A 35 -1.93 5.28 3.24
CA ILE A 35 -0.93 5.75 2.28
C ILE A 35 -0.89 7.27 2.29
N GLU A 36 0.30 7.83 2.48
CA GLU A 36 0.55 9.27 2.41
C GLU A 36 0.76 9.73 0.97
N ARG A 37 1.59 8.98 0.23
CA ARG A 37 1.91 9.24 -1.18
C ARG A 37 2.47 8.00 -1.87
N GLN A 38 2.42 8.00 -3.18
CA GLN A 38 3.02 6.96 -4.02
C GLN A 38 3.71 7.57 -5.25
N THR A 39 4.74 6.89 -5.73
CA THR A 39 5.43 7.18 -6.99
C THR A 39 5.36 5.95 -7.90
N LEU A 40 5.97 6.03 -9.09
CA LEU A 40 6.10 4.87 -9.96
C LEU A 40 6.73 3.66 -9.25
N LYS A 41 7.69 3.88 -8.33
CA LYS A 41 8.49 2.81 -7.70
C LYS A 41 8.18 2.58 -6.23
N THR A 42 7.68 3.58 -5.51
CA THR A 42 7.58 3.54 -4.06
C THR A 42 6.20 3.92 -3.52
N VAL A 43 5.88 3.44 -2.33
CA VAL A 43 4.70 3.81 -1.55
C VAL A 43 5.16 4.22 -0.16
N VAL A 44 4.62 5.33 0.36
CA VAL A 44 4.94 5.84 1.70
C VAL A 44 3.74 5.65 2.62
N ILE A 45 3.94 4.94 3.73
CA ILE A 45 2.91 4.64 4.75
C ILE A 45 3.55 4.86 6.11
N GLY A 46 3.02 5.77 6.93
CA GLY A 46 3.54 6.05 8.28
C GLY A 46 5.00 6.49 8.29
N GLY A 47 5.45 7.23 7.27
CA GLY A 47 6.85 7.62 7.06
C GLY A 47 7.78 6.53 6.50
N ASN A 48 7.36 5.26 6.48
CA ASN A 48 8.14 4.16 5.91
C ASN A 48 8.03 4.12 4.38
N HIS A 49 9.12 3.77 3.71
CA HIS A 49 9.22 3.69 2.26
C HIS A 49 9.24 2.24 1.79
N PHE A 50 8.24 1.84 1.02
CA PHE A 50 8.12 0.48 0.47
C PHE A 50 8.35 0.49 -1.04
N ILE A 51 9.15 -0.44 -1.55
CA ILE A 51 9.45 -0.58 -2.97
C ILE A 51 8.43 -1.53 -3.61
N LYS A 52 7.70 -1.06 -4.63
CA LYS A 52 6.60 -1.81 -5.23
C LYS A 52 6.99 -3.14 -5.88
N GLU A 53 8.23 -3.26 -6.35
CA GLU A 53 8.71 -4.49 -6.97
C GLU A 53 8.93 -5.62 -5.93
N ASN A 54 9.13 -5.25 -4.66
CA ASN A 54 9.48 -6.17 -3.58
C ASN A 54 8.33 -6.40 -2.60
N CYS A 55 7.23 -5.66 -2.75
CA CYS A 55 6.13 -5.63 -1.81
C CYS A 55 4.78 -5.79 -2.51
N GLN A 56 3.86 -6.46 -1.83
CA GLN A 56 2.45 -6.55 -2.21
C GLN A 56 1.63 -5.71 -1.23
N PHE A 57 0.62 -5.01 -1.73
CA PHE A 57 -0.19 -4.07 -0.94
C PHE A 57 -1.66 -4.48 -0.99
N PHE A 58 -2.28 -4.60 0.18
CA PHE A 58 -3.68 -4.98 0.29
C PHE A 58 -4.44 -3.97 1.15
N ALA A 59 -5.44 -3.34 0.56
CA ALA A 59 -6.32 -2.42 1.27
C ALA A 59 -7.45 -3.17 1.98
N ARG A 60 -7.73 -2.77 3.23
CA ARG A 60 -8.98 -3.04 3.92
C ARG A 60 -9.95 -1.90 3.61
N SER A 61 -10.67 -2.05 2.50
CA SER A 61 -11.85 -1.21 2.22
C SER A 61 -12.93 -1.55 3.26
N SER A 62 -13.40 -0.53 3.97
CA SER A 62 -14.56 -0.62 4.87
C SER A 62 -15.86 -0.51 4.07
#